data_AF-A0A9D9XAN1-F1
#
_entry.id   AF-A0A9D9XAN1-F1
#
_cell.length_a   1.000
_cell.length_b   1.000
_cell.length_c   1.000
_cell.angle_alpha   90.00
_cell.angle_beta   90.00
_cell.angle_gamma   90.00
#
_symmetry.space_group_name_H-M   'P 1'
#
loop_
_entity.id
_entity.type
_entity.pdbx_description
1 polymer ?
#
loop_
_entity_poly.entity_id
_entity_poly.type
_entity_poly.pdbx_seq_one_letter_code
_entity_poly.pdbx_strand_id
1 'polypeptide(L)'
;MWVSLEQGKVAYWADILLYLGAVLLLTTLLVARAPPQRQLSLLLVVAAGLLCWTLLEYLLHRIVLHALPPFKRWHAMHHRRPA
;
A
#
# COMPACT_ATOMS: atom_id res chain seq x y z
N MET A 1 -22.56 5.00 -12.63
CA MET A 1 -21.63 3.86 -12.52
C MET A 1 -21.41 3.59 -11.04
N TRP A 2 -21.91 2.49 -10.50
CA TRP A 2 -21.73 2.13 -9.09
C TRP A 2 -20.46 1.30 -8.98
N VAL A 3 -19.44 1.81 -8.28
CA VAL A 3 -18.26 1.01 -7.92
C VAL A 3 -18.65 0.22 -6.66
N SER A 4 -18.63 -1.11 -6.73
CA SER A 4 -18.76 -1.94 -5.53
C SER A 4 -17.52 -1.76 -4.67
N LEU A 5 -17.69 -1.37 -3.41
CA LEU A 5 -16.60 -1.19 -2.43
C LEU A 5 -16.38 -2.46 -1.58
N GLU A 6 -17.17 -3.50 -1.81
CA GLU A 6 -17.12 -4.76 -1.06
C GLU A 6 -16.10 -5.70 -1.71
N GLN A 7 -15.09 -6.14 -0.92
CA GLN A 7 -14.10 -7.12 -1.35
C GLN A 7 -14.42 -8.48 -0.72
N GLY A 8 -14.52 -9.52 -1.55
CA GLY A 8 -14.60 -10.88 -1.02
C GLY A 8 -13.30 -11.28 -0.32
N LYS A 9 -13.38 -12.18 0.67
CA LYS A 9 -12.24 -12.67 1.46
C LYS A 9 -11.05 -13.14 0.58
N VAL A 10 -11.34 -13.81 -0.53
CA VAL A 10 -10.30 -14.26 -1.47
C VAL A 10 -9.59 -13.09 -2.13
N ALA A 11 -10.33 -12.07 -2.59
CA ALA A 11 -9.76 -10.87 -3.20
C ALA A 11 -8.88 -10.10 -2.19
N TYR A 12 -9.33 -9.96 -0.94
CA TYR A 12 -8.55 -9.36 0.14
C TYR A 12 -7.19 -10.04 0.34
N TRP A 13 -7.17 -11.38 0.46
CA TRP A 13 -5.92 -12.12 0.61
C TRP A 13 -5.06 -12.10 -0.66
N ALA A 14 -5.69 -12.12 -1.84
CA ALA A 14 -4.97 -12.01 -3.11
C ALA A 14 -4.23 -10.67 -3.22
N ASP A 15 -4.87 -9.56 -2.84
CA ASP A 15 -4.24 -8.24 -2.83
C ASP A 15 -3.05 -8.20 -1.87
N ILE A 16 -3.21 -8.70 -0.63
CA ILE A 16 -2.11 -8.75 0.35
C ILE A 16 -0.92 -9.55 -0.20
N LEU A 17 -1.16 -10.76 -0.68
CA LEU A 17 -0.10 -11.64 -1.16
C LEU A 17 0.58 -11.09 -2.41
N LEU A 18 -0.20 -10.48 -3.32
CA LEU A 18 0.32 -9.87 -4.54
C LEU A 18 1.26 -8.70 -4.22
N TYR A 19 0.82 -7.74 -3.40
CA TYR A 19 1.63 -6.55 -3.09
C TYR A 19 2.83 -6.90 -2.20
N LEU A 20 2.67 -7.78 -1.22
CA LEU A 20 3.79 -8.27 -0.42
C LEU A 20 4.82 -8.99 -1.31
N GLY A 21 4.36 -9.89 -2.17
CA GLY A 21 5.20 -10.59 -3.13
C GLY A 21 5.92 -9.63 -4.08
N ALA A 22 5.24 -8.61 -4.59
CA ALA A 22 5.82 -7.60 -5.45
C ALA A 22 6.93 -6.81 -4.75
N VAL A 23 6.72 -6.35 -3.51
CA VAL A 23 7.74 -5.65 -2.72
C VAL A 23 8.97 -6.53 -2.51
N LEU A 24 8.77 -7.79 -2.11
CA LEU A 24 9.88 -8.73 -1.87
C LEU A 24 10.64 -9.05 -3.16
N LEU A 25 9.93 -9.34 -4.26
CA LEU A 25 10.53 -9.64 -5.56
C LEU A 25 11.34 -8.46 -6.07
N LEU A 26 10.75 -7.27 -6.12
CA LEU A 26 11.42 -6.07 -6.64
C LEU A 26 12.61 -5.67 -5.77
N THR A 27 12.51 -5.76 -4.44
CA THR A 27 13.64 -5.52 -3.52
C THR A 27 14.76 -6.52 -3.79
N THR A 28 14.43 -7.80 -3.93
CA THR A 28 15.42 -8.86 -4.21
C THR A 28 16.12 -8.63 -5.54
N LEU A 29 15.36 -8.34 -6.60
CA LEU A 29 15.93 -8.02 -7.92
C LEU A 29 16.81 -6.77 -7.87
N LEU A 30 16.38 -5.73 -7.18
CA LEU A 30 17.15 -4.48 -7.03
C LEU A 30 18.50 -4.73 -6.32
N VAL A 31 18.48 -5.46 -5.20
CA VAL A 31 19.68 -5.72 -4.39
C VAL A 31 20.61 -6.73 -5.07
N ALA A 32 20.06 -7.79 -5.66
CA ALA A 32 20.85 -8.83 -6.34
C ALA A 32 21.58 -8.32 -7.58
N ARG A 33 21.06 -7.28 -8.23
CA ARG A 33 21.70 -6.64 -9.40
C ARG A 33 22.65 -5.50 -9.03
N ALA A 34 22.69 -5.09 -7.76
CA ALA A 34 23.55 -4.01 -7.30
C ALA A 34 24.94 -4.51 -6.87
N PRO A 35 26.00 -3.70 -7.02
CA PRO A 35 27.31 -3.99 -6.43
C PRO A 35 27.20 -4.18 -4.90
N PRO A 36 27.96 -5.11 -4.29
CA PRO A 36 27.87 -5.41 -2.86
C PRO A 36 27.96 -4.18 -1.96
N GLN A 37 28.79 -3.20 -2.32
CA GLN A 37 29.01 -1.96 -1.57
C GLN A 37 27.77 -1.06 -1.49
N ARG A 38 26.79 -1.24 -2.39
CA ARG A 38 25.55 -0.44 -2.44
C ARG A 38 24.33 -1.17 -1.88
N GLN A 39 24.43 -2.47 -1.61
CA GLN A 39 23.27 -3.28 -1.20
C GLN A 39 22.65 -2.78 0.11
N LEU A 40 23.47 -2.46 1.11
CA LEU A 40 22.98 -1.90 2.38
C LEU A 40 22.26 -0.57 2.16
N SER A 41 22.84 0.35 1.38
CA SER A 41 22.22 1.64 1.07
C SER A 41 20.88 1.47 0.36
N LEU A 42 20.77 0.52 -0.56
CA LEU A 42 19.51 0.22 -1.25
C LEU A 42 18.46 -0.35 -0.30
N LEU A 43 18.84 -1.26 0.60
CA LEU A 43 17.94 -1.77 1.64
C LEU A 43 17.45 -0.66 2.57
N LEU A 44 18.32 0.28 2.95
CA LEU A 44 17.94 1.45 3.76
C LEU A 44 16.98 2.37 3.00
N VAL A 45 17.17 2.58 1.69
CA VAL A 45 16.23 3.34 0.86
C VAL A 45 14.87 2.64 0.78
N VAL A 46 14.83 1.32 0.62
CA VAL A 46 13.58 0.55 0.64
C VAL A 46 12.88 0.69 2.00
N ALA A 47 13.62 0.55 3.10
CA ALA A 47 13.08 0.75 4.44
C ALA A 47 12.56 2.18 4.65
N ALA A 48 13.29 3.19 4.18
CA ALA A 48 12.83 4.58 4.20
C ALA A 48 11.54 4.76 3.38
N GLY A 49 11.42 4.11 2.22
CA GLY A 49 10.20 4.09 1.42
C GLY A 49 9.00 3.50 2.18
N LEU A 50 9.19 2.38 2.91
CA LEU A 50 8.15 1.79 3.76
C LEU A 50 7.74 2.73 4.91
N LEU A 51 8.69 3.45 5.51
CA LEU A 51 8.40 4.47 6.51
C LEU A 51 7.67 5.68 5.92
N CYS A 52 8.08 6.14 4.74
CA CYS A 52 7.36 7.20 4.03
C CYS A 52 5.93 6.76 3.68
N TRP A 53 5.72 5.48 3.37
CA TRP A 53 4.39 4.94 3.13
C TRP A 53 3.48 5.08 4.34
N THR A 54 3.94 4.79 5.57
CA THR A 54 3.08 4.95 6.77
C THR A 54 2.63 6.40 6.97
N LEU A 55 3.51 7.37 6.68
CA LEU A 55 3.16 8.78 6.70
C LEU A 55 2.17 9.14 5.58
N LEU A 56 2.41 8.67 4.35
CA LEU A 56 1.51 8.90 3.22
C LEU A 56 0.13 8.27 3.46
N GLU A 57 0.07 7.05 3.98
CA GLU A 57 -1.15 6.37 4.37
C GLU A 57 -1.94 7.23 5.36
N TYR A 58 -1.29 7.73 6.41
CA TYR A 58 -1.93 8.60 7.39
C TYR A 58 -2.50 9.88 6.74
N LEU A 59 -1.71 10.56 5.90
CA LEU A 59 -2.14 11.79 5.24
C LEU A 59 -3.27 11.53 4.25
N LEU A 60 -3.18 10.48 3.44
CA LEU A 60 -4.23 10.07 2.50
C LEU A 60 -5.51 9.70 3.25
N HIS A 61 -5.39 8.93 4.32
CA HIS A 61 -6.52 8.53 5.13
C HIS A 61 -7.21 9.75 5.76
N ARG A 62 -6.44 10.61 6.42
CA ARG A 62 -7.01 11.76 7.14
C ARG A 62 -7.51 12.86 6.23
N ILE A 63 -6.79 13.18 5.16
CA ILE A 63 -7.11 14.31 4.29
C ILE A 63 -7.99 13.84 3.14
N VAL A 64 -7.53 12.88 2.33
CA VAL A 64 -8.27 12.48 1.14
C VAL A 64 -9.52 11.69 1.52
N LEU A 65 -9.37 10.62 2.31
CA LEU A 65 -10.48 9.71 2.60
C LEU A 65 -11.49 10.26 3.61
N HIS A 66 -11.14 11.26 4.43
CA HIS A 66 -12.07 11.83 5.42
C HIS A 66 -12.50 13.27 5.13
N ALA A 67 -11.77 14.06 4.33
CA ALA A 67 -12.12 15.45 4.05
C ALA A 67 -12.67 15.70 2.63
N LEU A 68 -12.26 14.92 1.62
CA LEU A 68 -12.54 15.26 0.21
C LEU A 68 -13.64 14.39 -0.42
N PRO A 69 -14.69 14.96 -1.05
CA PRO A 69 -15.60 14.20 -1.89
C PRO A 69 -14.93 13.82 -3.23
N PRO A 70 -15.27 12.67 -3.87
CA PRO A 70 -16.25 11.68 -3.42
C PRO A 70 -15.70 10.67 -2.40
N PHE A 71 -14.38 10.67 -2.15
CA PHE A 71 -13.69 9.68 -1.32
C PHE A 71 -14.22 9.60 0.11
N LYS A 72 -14.54 10.76 0.72
CA LYS A 72 -15.22 10.84 2.03
C LYS A 72 -16.47 9.99 2.11
N ARG A 73 -17.30 10.03 1.07
CA ARG A 73 -18.54 9.25 1.03
C ARG A 73 -18.24 7.77 0.91
N TRP A 74 -17.33 7.39 0.02
CA TRP A 74 -16.94 5.99 -0.17
C TRP A 74 -16.29 5.38 1.07
N HIS A 75 -15.38 6.12 1.71
CA HIS A 75 -14.71 5.67 2.92
C HIS A 75 -15.69 5.55 4.11
N ALA A 76 -16.64 6.47 4.25
CA ALA A 76 -17.72 6.34 5.22
C ALA A 76 -18.62 5.13 4.95
N MET A 77 -18.87 4.78 3.69
CA MET A 77 -19.60 3.56 3.33
C MET A 77 -18.81 2.30 3.70
N HIS A 78 -17.49 2.28 3.44
CA HIS A 78 -16.61 1.20 3.86
C HIS A 78 -16.58 1.02 5.39
N HIS A 79 -16.52 2.10 6.18
CA HIS A 79 -16.61 1.99 7.65
C HIS A 79 -17.93 1.37 8.15
N ARG A 80 -19.03 1.57 7.42
CA ARG A 80 -20.33 0.95 7.75
C ARG A 80 -20.37 -0.54 7.42
N ARG A 81 -19.49 -1.00 6.51
CA ARG A 81 -19.41 -2.38 6.00
C ARG A 81 -17.93 -2.75 5.83
N PRO A 82 -17.23 -3.04 6.94
CA PRO A 82 -15.79 -3.29 6.91
C PRO A 82 -15.40 -4.65 6.32
N ALA A 83 -16.38 -5.49 5.98
CA ALA A 83 -16.22 -6.86 5.50
C ALA A 83 -16.97 -7.06 4.18
#